data_AF-A0A2T5LM41-F1
#
_entry.id   AF-A0A2T5LM41-F1
#
_cell.length_a   1.000
_cell.length_b   1.000
_cell.length_c   1.000
_cell.angle_alpha   90.00
_cell.angle_beta   90.00
_cell.angle_gamma   90.00
#
_symmetry.space_group_name_H-M   'P 1'
#
loop_
_entity.id
_entity.type
_entity.pdbx_description
1 polymer ?
#
loop_
_entity_poly.entity_id
_entity_poly.type
_entity_poly.pdbx_seq_one_letter_code
_entity_poly.pdbx_strand_id
1 'polypeptide(L)'
;MSAPSLANYIVKRPWLKNWMMPLAQWYTDAAGYRKLGLRFDDLIPEENDTVQKALKRLPPKEAYDRVFRIRRAFQCSVSHTLLPAAEQTKPSEDIEYLGPIIREIEKEQKEREDLDNMVVKR
;
A
#
# COMPACT_ATOMS: atom_id res chain seq x y z
N MET A 1 5.08 -2.64 -11.45
CA MET A 1 3.82 -3.18 -11.97
C MET A 1 2.92 -3.46 -10.78
N SER A 2 1.90 -2.63 -10.57
CA SER A 2 0.84 -2.87 -9.61
C SER A 2 0.23 -4.20 -9.97
N ALA A 3 0.14 -5.09 -8.99
CA ALA A 3 -0.37 -6.42 -9.21
C ALA A 3 -1.79 -6.31 -9.83
N PRO A 4 -2.11 -7.09 -10.87
CA PRO A 4 -3.45 -7.09 -11.44
C PRO A 4 -4.46 -7.37 -10.33
N SER A 5 -5.33 -6.41 -10.07
CA SER A 5 -6.23 -6.44 -8.92
C SER A 5 -7.64 -6.80 -9.34
N LEU A 6 -8.16 -7.89 -8.79
CA LEU A 6 -9.57 -8.26 -8.89
C LEU A 6 -10.46 -7.42 -7.95
N ALA A 7 -9.87 -6.56 -7.11
CA ALA A 7 -10.63 -5.78 -6.11
C ALA A 7 -11.73 -4.94 -6.78
N ASN A 8 -11.42 -4.25 -7.89
CA ASN A 8 -12.41 -3.47 -8.63
C ASN A 8 -13.55 -4.33 -9.20
N TYR A 9 -13.26 -5.57 -9.60
CA TYR A 9 -14.28 -6.51 -10.09
C TYR A 9 -15.18 -7.03 -8.96
N ILE A 10 -14.59 -7.26 -7.79
CA ILE A 10 -15.27 -7.72 -6.57
C ILE A 10 -16.16 -6.63 -5.99
N VAL A 11 -15.61 -5.43 -5.77
CA VAL A 11 -16.29 -4.30 -5.11
C VAL A 11 -17.49 -3.80 -5.92
N LYS A 12 -17.45 -3.90 -7.25
CA LYS A 12 -18.57 -3.54 -8.14
C LYS A 12 -19.79 -4.48 -8.01
N ARG A 13 -19.64 -5.68 -7.46
CA ARG A 13 -20.73 -6.66 -7.29
C ARG A 13 -21.11 -6.77 -5.81
N PRO A 14 -22.28 -6.24 -5.39
CA PRO A 14 -22.64 -6.18 -3.97
C PRO A 14 -22.61 -7.54 -3.25
N TRP A 15 -23.12 -8.60 -3.88
CA TRP A 15 -23.13 -9.94 -3.28
C TRP A 15 -21.71 -10.48 -3.04
N LEU A 16 -20.81 -10.29 -4.02
CA LEU A 16 -19.43 -10.77 -3.95
C LEU A 16 -18.63 -9.94 -2.94
N LYS A 17 -18.84 -8.62 -2.91
CA LYS A 17 -18.29 -7.74 -1.90
C LYS A 17 -18.71 -8.18 -0.50
N ASN A 18 -20.00 -8.38 -0.25
CA ASN A 18 -20.50 -8.77 1.08
C ASN A 18 -19.95 -10.13 1.52
N TRP A 19 -19.73 -11.04 0.59
CA TRP A 19 -19.13 -12.34 0.87
C TRP A 19 -17.61 -12.25 1.15
N MET A 20 -16.88 -11.42 0.41
CA MET A 20 -15.41 -11.31 0.54
C MET A 20 -14.94 -10.36 1.63
N MET A 21 -15.73 -9.35 2.02
CA MET A 21 -15.33 -8.35 3.01
C MET A 21 -14.96 -8.93 4.39
N PRO A 22 -15.73 -9.88 4.97
CA PRO A 22 -15.36 -10.50 6.25
C PRO A 22 -14.05 -11.28 6.16
N LEU A 23 -13.82 -11.97 5.05
CA LEU A 23 -12.59 -12.71 4.80
C LEU A 23 -11.38 -11.76 4.68
N ALA A 24 -11.56 -10.66 3.95
CA ALA A 24 -10.53 -9.63 3.82
C ALA A 24 -10.20 -9.00 5.17
N GLN A 25 -11.20 -8.64 5.98
CA GLN A 25 -11.00 -8.08 7.32
C GLN A 25 -10.26 -9.05 8.23
N TRP A 26 -10.69 -10.32 8.27
CA TRP A 26 -10.02 -11.36 9.04
C TRP A 26 -8.54 -11.51 8.62
N TYR A 27 -8.27 -11.57 7.31
CA TYR A 27 -6.91 -11.69 6.79
C TYR A 27 -6.05 -10.49 7.22
N THR A 28 -6.57 -9.28 7.09
CA THR A 28 -5.84 -8.06 7.46
C THR A 28 -5.50 -8.01 8.95
N ASP A 29 -6.42 -8.44 9.81
CA ASP A 29 -6.19 -8.49 11.26
C ASP A 29 -5.22 -9.63 11.65
N ALA A 30 -5.29 -10.77 10.95
CA ALA A 30 -4.37 -11.89 11.12
C ALA A 30 -2.95 -11.57 10.66
N ALA A 31 -2.77 -10.74 9.64
CA ALA A 31 -1.46 -10.30 9.15
C ALA A 31 -0.65 -9.52 10.20
N GLY A 32 -1.31 -8.94 11.22
CA GLY A 32 -0.66 -8.47 12.44
C GLY A 32 0.16 -7.18 12.32
N TYR A 33 0.39 -6.63 11.13
CA TYR A 33 1.16 -5.40 10.92
C TYR A 33 0.59 -4.20 11.68
N ARG A 34 -0.75 -4.12 11.84
CA ARG A 34 -1.42 -3.08 12.63
C ARG A 34 -1.03 -3.13 14.11
N LYS A 35 -0.71 -4.33 14.65
CA LYS A 35 -0.25 -4.50 16.03
C LYS A 35 1.17 -3.97 16.25
N LEU A 36 1.95 -3.83 15.17
CA LEU A 36 3.25 -3.15 15.15
C LEU A 36 3.12 -1.67 14.81
N GLY A 37 1.90 -1.18 14.58
CA GLY A 37 1.63 0.21 14.29
C GLY A 37 2.03 0.65 12.88
N LEU A 38 2.08 -0.31 11.94
CA LEU A 38 2.29 -0.09 10.52
C LEU A 38 0.95 0.09 9.79
N ARG A 39 0.99 0.75 8.63
CA ARG A 39 -0.06 0.71 7.61
C ARG A 39 0.30 -0.30 6.51
N PHE A 40 -0.68 -0.76 5.75
CA PHE A 40 -0.45 -1.72 4.67
C PHE A 40 0.62 -1.24 3.66
N ASP A 41 0.56 0.03 3.28
CA ASP A 41 1.50 0.64 2.34
C ASP A 41 2.96 0.71 2.86
N ASP A 42 3.18 0.58 4.18
CA ASP A 42 4.52 0.50 4.75
C ASP A 42 5.20 -0.85 4.43
N LEU A 43 4.43 -1.88 4.04
CA LEU A 43 4.90 -3.23 3.71
C LEU A 43 5.30 -3.39 2.24
N ILE A 44 5.07 -2.37 1.40
CA ILE A 44 5.40 -2.43 -0.03
C ILE A 44 6.93 -2.41 -0.18
N PRO A 45 7.53 -3.37 -0.92
CA PRO A 45 8.98 -3.39 -1.17
C PRO A 45 9.46 -2.11 -1.84
N GLU A 46 10.43 -1.44 -1.23
CA GLU A 46 10.92 -0.14 -1.69
C GLU A 46 12.09 -0.26 -2.68
N GLU A 47 12.61 -1.45 -2.94
CA GLU A 47 13.74 -1.70 -3.86
C GLU A 47 13.37 -1.55 -5.36
N ASN A 48 12.14 -1.17 -5.66
CA ASN A 48 11.66 -0.92 -7.01
C ASN A 48 11.76 0.57 -7.36
N ASP A 49 12.31 0.90 -8.54
CA ASP A 49 12.41 2.26 -9.07
C ASP A 49 11.10 3.05 -9.04
N THR A 50 9.97 2.39 -9.33
CA THR A 50 8.64 2.99 -9.27
C THR A 50 8.25 3.39 -7.85
N VAL A 51 8.55 2.53 -6.87
CA VAL A 51 8.25 2.80 -5.46
C VAL A 51 9.21 3.87 -4.92
N GLN A 52 10.49 3.84 -5.30
CA GLN A 52 11.45 4.91 -4.99
C GLN A 52 10.99 6.27 -5.53
N LYS A 53 10.48 6.33 -6.77
CA LYS A 53 9.88 7.55 -7.32
C LYS A 53 8.62 7.97 -6.55
N ALA A 54 7.78 7.02 -6.13
CA ALA A 54 6.59 7.31 -5.34
C ALA A 54 6.95 7.90 -3.97
N LEU A 55 7.96 7.34 -3.29
CA LEU A 55 8.46 7.86 -2.01
C LEU A 55 9.01 9.28 -2.15
N LYS A 56 9.67 9.61 -3.28
CA LYS A 56 10.16 10.98 -3.56
C LYS A 56 9.04 11.99 -3.81
N ARG A 57 7.87 11.55 -4.30
CA ARG A 57 6.69 12.41 -4.53
C ARG A 57 5.85 12.62 -3.27
N LEU A 58 6.09 11.83 -2.23
CA LEU A 58 5.29 11.87 -1.01
C LEU A 58 5.48 13.21 -0.28
N PRO A 59 4.40 13.80 0.28
CA PRO A 59 4.53 15.01 1.09
C PRO A 59 5.51 14.80 2.25
N PRO A 60 6.32 15.81 2.62
CA PRO A 60 7.34 15.64 3.66
C PRO A 60 6.79 15.10 4.98
N LYS A 61 5.59 15.54 5.39
CA LYS A 61 4.94 15.06 6.61
C LYS A 61 4.67 13.55 6.59
N GLU A 62 4.04 13.04 5.53
CA GLU A 62 3.74 11.61 5.38
C GLU A 62 5.03 10.78 5.28
N ALA A 63 6.09 11.31 4.66
CA ALA A 63 7.40 10.67 4.63
C ALA A 63 8.01 10.53 6.04
N TYR A 64 7.95 11.58 6.86
CA TYR A 64 8.40 11.51 8.25
C TYR A 64 7.56 10.53 9.08
N ASP A 65 6.23 10.59 8.96
CA ASP A 65 5.31 9.71 9.69
C ASP A 65 5.53 8.23 9.31
N ARG A 66 5.79 7.93 8.02
CA ARG A 66 6.18 6.61 7.54
C ARG A 66 7.46 6.12 8.22
N VAL A 67 8.53 6.92 8.19
CA VAL A 67 9.82 6.55 8.79
C VAL A 67 9.68 6.30 10.29
N PHE A 68 8.87 7.10 10.99
CA PHE A 68 8.56 6.88 12.40
C PHE A 68 7.88 5.53 12.65
N ARG A 69 6.81 5.20 11.89
CA ARG A 69 6.12 3.90 12.00
C ARG A 69 7.07 2.73 11.78
N ILE A 70 7.89 2.80 10.72
CA ILE A 70 8.86 1.75 10.39
C ILE A 70 9.88 1.56 11.51
N ARG A 71 10.50 2.64 12.01
CA ARG A 71 11.47 2.56 13.12
C ARG A 71 10.85 1.97 14.39
N ARG A 72 9.62 2.37 14.72
CA ARG A 72 8.87 1.83 15.85
C ARG A 72 8.58 0.33 15.69
N ALA A 73 8.17 -0.09 14.50
CA ALA A 73 7.92 -1.50 14.20
C ALA A 73 9.21 -2.34 14.27
N PHE A 74 10.33 -1.82 13.76
CA PHE A 74 11.64 -2.46 13.91
C PHE A 74 12.02 -2.65 15.38
N GLN A 75 11.83 -1.61 16.21
CA GLN A 75 12.11 -1.71 17.65
C GLN A 75 11.26 -2.81 18.31
N CYS A 76 9.96 -2.87 18.01
CA CYS A 76 9.05 -3.90 18.50
C CYS A 76 9.47 -5.31 18.04
N SER A 77 9.90 -5.45 16.79
CA SER A 77 10.39 -6.71 16.22
C SER A 77 11.63 -7.22 16.96
N VAL A 78 12.61 -6.34 17.20
CA VAL A 78 13.86 -6.68 17.91
C VAL A 78 13.59 -7.05 19.37
N SER A 79 12.65 -6.38 20.04
CA SER A 79 12.30 -6.71 21.43
C SER A 79 11.32 -7.88 21.54
N HIS A 80 10.83 -8.44 20.43
CA HIS A 80 9.76 -9.44 20.41
C HIS A 80 8.51 -9.00 21.21
N THR A 81 8.18 -7.70 21.16
CA THR A 81 7.00 -7.14 21.83
C THR A 81 6.04 -6.53 20.82
N LEU A 82 4.76 -6.44 21.19
CA LEU A 82 3.75 -5.71 20.42
C LEU A 82 3.50 -4.34 21.04
N LEU A 83 2.94 -3.42 20.26
CA LEU A 83 2.52 -2.13 20.80
C LEU A 83 1.30 -2.29 21.73
N PRO A 84 1.17 -1.43 22.74
CA PRO A 84 -0.06 -1.32 23.53
C PRO A 84 -1.27 -1.09 22.62
N ALA A 85 -2.44 -1.65 22.97
CA ALA A 85 -3.64 -1.61 22.13
C ALA A 85 -4.06 -0.19 21.70
N ALA A 86 -3.78 0.82 22.52
CA ALA A 86 -4.08 2.23 22.22
C ALA A 86 -3.21 2.83 21.10
N GLU A 87 -2.03 2.27 20.85
CA GLU A 87 -1.05 2.74 19.86
C GLU A 87 -1.05 1.92 18.56
N GLN A 88 -1.82 0.85 18.52
CA GLN A 88 -2.00 0.00 17.34
C GLN A 88 -2.80 0.76 16.28
N THR A 89 -2.44 0.54 15.01
CA THR A 89 -3.10 1.20 13.89
C THR A 89 -4.55 0.76 13.81
N LYS A 90 -5.48 1.72 13.83
CA LYS A 90 -6.91 1.42 13.70
C LYS A 90 -7.26 1.09 12.25
N PRO A 91 -8.30 0.27 12.00
CA PRO A 91 -8.76 0.01 10.64
C PRO A 91 -9.09 1.27 9.83
N SER A 92 -9.54 2.34 10.48
CA SER A 92 -9.82 3.64 9.85
C SER A 92 -8.58 4.45 9.48
N GLU A 93 -7.45 4.19 10.14
CA GLU A 93 -6.18 4.89 9.92
C GLU A 93 -5.31 4.17 8.87
N ASP A 94 -5.65 2.93 8.53
CA ASP A 94 -4.96 2.10 7.56
C ASP A 94 -5.43 2.43 6.14
N ILE A 95 -4.96 3.58 5.66
CA ILE A 95 -5.29 4.14 4.35
C ILE A 95 -4.14 3.98 3.35
N GLU A 96 -4.50 3.83 2.07
CA GLU A 96 -3.54 3.79 0.95
C GLU A 96 -2.97 5.19 0.69
N TYR A 97 -1.83 5.53 1.28
CA TYR A 97 -1.16 6.83 1.12
C TYR A 97 -0.12 6.82 -0.01
N LEU A 98 0.46 5.66 -0.33
CA LEU A 98 1.50 5.45 -1.35
C LEU A 98 0.93 4.77 -2.59
N GLY A 99 -0.02 3.85 -2.42
CA GLY A 99 -0.67 3.11 -3.51
C GLY A 99 -1.20 3.99 -4.66
N PRO A 100 -1.90 5.12 -4.41
CA PRO A 100 -2.34 6.03 -5.46
C PRO A 100 -1.19 6.61 -6.29
N ILE A 101 -0.09 7.00 -5.64
CA ILE A 101 1.09 7.60 -6.30
C ILE A 101 1.80 6.55 -7.16
N ILE A 102 1.91 5.31 -6.67
CA ILE A 102 2.47 4.19 -7.44
C ILE A 102 1.65 3.98 -8.72
N ARG A 103 0.32 3.93 -8.62
CA ARG A 103 -0.57 3.74 -9.79
C ARG A 103 -0.44 4.87 -10.82
N GLU A 104 -0.24 6.10 -10.36
CA GLU A 104 0.00 7.25 -11.24
C GLU A 104 1.32 7.11 -12.01
N ILE A 105 2.42 6.80 -11.31
CA ILE A 105 3.75 6.63 -11.94
C ILE A 105 3.74 5.47 -12.94
N GLU A 106 3.04 4.38 -12.64
CA GLU A 106 2.93 3.26 -13.58
C GLU A 106 2.11 3.60 -14.81
N LYS A 107 1.08 4.44 -14.66
CA LYS A 107 0.32 4.96 -15.80
C LYS A 107 1.20 5.85 -16.69
N GLU A 108 2.02 6.72 -16.09
CA GLU A 108 2.99 7.55 -16.82
C GLU A 108 4.03 6.69 -17.57
N GLN A 109 4.55 5.64 -16.91
CA GLN A 109 5.51 4.72 -17.53
C GLN A 109 4.88 3.98 -18.72
N LYS A 110 3.67 3.47 -18.53
CA LYS A 110 2.93 2.80 -19.60
C LYS A 110 2.62 3.73 -20.77
N GLU A 111 2.18 4.96 -20.50
CA GLU A 111 1.93 5.95 -21.54
C GLU A 111 3.22 6.25 -22.33
N ARG A 112 4.35 6.39 -21.65
CA ARG A 112 5.65 6.55 -22.30
C ARG A 112 6.01 5.35 -23.18
N GLU A 113 5.83 4.13 -22.68
CA GLU A 113 6.07 2.91 -23.46
C GLU A 113 5.14 2.80 -24.68
N ASP A 114 3.86 3.15 -24.54
CA ASP A 114 2.88 3.13 -25.62
C ASP A 114 3.24 4.15 -26.72
N LEU A 115 3.73 5.33 -26.33
CA LEU A 115 4.20 6.37 -27.26
C LEU A 115 5.51 5.99 -27.94
N ASP A 116 6.48 5.45 -27.20
CA ASP A 116 7.78 5.02 -27.71
C ASP A 116 7.62 3.87 -28.74
N ASN A 117 6.59 3.02 -28.58
CA ASN A 117 6.27 1.91 -29.49
C ASN A 117 5.18 2.23 -30.52
N MET A 118 4.77 3.49 -30.66
CA MET A 118 3.67 3.86 -31.55
C MET A 118 4.06 3.67 -33.03
N VAL A 119 3.36 2.75 -33.72
CA VAL A 119 3.53 2.53 -35.16
C VAL A 119 2.59 3.45 -35.95
N VAL A 120 3.17 4.40 -36.69
CA VAL A 120 2.40 5.29 -37.58
C VAL A 120 2.03 4.53 -38.86
N LYS A 121 0.75 4.20 -39.03
CA LYS A 121 0.23 3.74 -40.33
C LYS A 121 0.08 4.92 -41.27
N ARG A 122 0.73 4.85 -42.43
CA ARG A 122 0.57 5.80 -43.54
C ARG A 122 -0.68 5.49 -44.35
#